data_AF-X1DAA4-F1
#
_entry.id   AF-X1DAA4-F1
#
_cell.length_a   1.000
_cell.length_b   1.000
_cell.length_c   1.000
_cell.angle_alpha   90.00
_cell.angle_beta   90.00
_cell.angle_gamma   90.00
#
_symmetry.space_group_name_H-M   'P 1'
#
loop_
_entity.id
_entity.type
_entity.pdbx_description
1 polymer ?
#
loop_
_entity_poly.entity_id
_entity_poly.type
_entity_poly.pdbx_seq_one_letter_code
_entity_poly.pdbx_strand_id
1 'polypeptide(L)'
;MGDRTLHGTINKAENRYLAQRKPQHFFRKFQGFGISVTEVMACESAGIDNIVIMYIGTLGTYFYKVAIEKLKDFQRYNFNGDEQIILRIKDMEKTDKI
;
A
#
# COMPACT_ATOMS: atom_id res chain seq x y z
N MET A 1 7.72 19.92 -11.20
CA MET A 1 6.75 18.82 -11.38
C MET A 1 7.40 17.57 -10.81
N GLY A 2 7.04 17.20 -9.58
CA GLY A 2 7.60 16.02 -8.92
C GLY A 2 7.17 14.76 -9.66
N ASP A 3 8.14 13.90 -9.91
CA ASP A 3 7.98 12.62 -10.60
C ASP A 3 6.85 11.82 -9.91
N ARG A 4 5.75 11.56 -10.64
CA ARG A 4 4.62 10.77 -10.14
C ARG A 4 4.96 9.30 -10.25
N THR A 5 6.00 8.87 -9.53
CA THR A 5 6.49 7.50 -9.61
C THR A 5 5.56 6.58 -8.81
N LEU A 6 4.93 5.62 -9.48
CA LEU A 6 4.27 4.51 -8.81
C LEU A 6 5.34 3.56 -8.28
N HIS A 7 5.32 3.23 -6.98
CA HIS A 7 6.33 2.35 -6.37
C HIS A 7 5.87 0.88 -6.37
N GLY A 8 5.02 0.51 -7.32
CA GLY A 8 4.35 -0.78 -7.40
C GLY A 8 3.68 -0.99 -8.75
N THR A 9 3.01 -2.12 -8.91
CA THR A 9 2.50 -2.59 -10.20
C THR A 9 0.98 -2.69 -10.16
N ILE A 10 0.30 -2.06 -11.13
CA ILE A 10 -1.13 -2.25 -11.36
C ILE A 10 -1.32 -3.54 -12.16
N ASN A 11 -2.05 -4.51 -11.60
CA ASN A 11 -2.54 -5.68 -12.32
C ASN A 11 -4.06 -5.60 -12.50
N LYS A 12 -4.49 -5.20 -13.70
CA LYS A 12 -5.91 -5.09 -14.05
C LYS A 12 -6.62 -6.44 -14.13
N ALA A 13 -5.93 -7.49 -14.57
CA ALA A 13 -6.53 -8.82 -14.72
C ALA A 13 -6.95 -9.40 -13.36
N GLU A 14 -6.22 -9.07 -12.31
CA GLU A 14 -6.48 -9.52 -10.93
C GLU A 14 -7.09 -8.43 -10.05
N ASN A 15 -7.46 -7.29 -10.66
CA ASN A 15 -8.09 -6.16 -9.99
C ASN A 15 -7.35 -5.72 -8.71
N ARG A 16 -6.03 -5.54 -8.82
CA ARG A 16 -5.17 -5.20 -7.69
C ARG A 16 -3.96 -4.36 -8.06
N TYR A 17 -3.43 -3.67 -7.06
CA TYR A 17 -2.15 -2.99 -7.07
C TYR A 17 -1.18 -3.69 -6.12
N LEU A 18 -0.01 -4.08 -6.60
CA LEU A 18 1.02 -4.77 -5.82
C LEU A 18 2.14 -3.78 -5.47
N ALA A 19 2.31 -3.48 -4.18
CA ALA A 19 3.42 -2.67 -3.68
C ALA A 19 4.42 -3.54 -2.91
N GLN A 20 5.70 -3.48 -3.28
CA GLN A 20 6.76 -4.20 -2.57
C GLN A 20 7.29 -3.34 -1.41
N ARG A 21 7.45 -3.94 -0.23
CA ARG A 21 7.95 -3.27 0.97
C ARG A 21 9.01 -4.12 1.68
N LYS A 22 9.99 -3.45 2.30
CA LYS A 22 11.12 -4.04 3.05
C LYS A 22 11.07 -3.52 4.49
N PRO A 23 11.86 -4.06 5.44
CA PRO A 23 11.80 -3.63 6.85
C PRO A 23 12.02 -2.14 7.06
N GLN A 24 12.83 -1.50 6.21
CA GLN A 24 13.05 -0.05 6.22
C GLN A 24 11.83 0.79 5.84
N HIS A 25 10.83 0.21 5.17
CA HIS A 25 9.58 0.88 4.80
C HIS A 25 8.47 0.68 5.85
N PHE A 26 8.76 -0.07 6.93
CA PHE A 26 7.79 -0.35 7.97
C PHE A 26 7.74 0.78 9.00
N PHE A 27 6.58 1.41 9.13
CA PHE A 27 6.37 2.46 10.11
C PHE A 27 6.11 1.84 11.49
N ARG A 28 7.17 1.66 12.28
CA ARG A 28 7.11 1.06 13.63
C ARG A 28 6.07 1.71 14.54
N LYS A 29 5.93 3.04 14.48
CA LYS A 29 4.93 3.79 15.26
C LYS A 29 3.49 3.35 14.96
N PHE A 30 3.21 3.03 13.71
CA PHE A 30 1.85 2.70 13.24
C PHE A 30 1.63 1.20 13.04
N GLN A 31 2.68 0.38 13.19
CA GLN A 31 2.65 -1.06 12.91
C GLN A 31 2.09 -1.34 11.50
N GLY A 32 2.63 -0.64 10.50
CA GLY A 32 2.07 -0.64 9.14
C GLY A 32 3.00 -0.08 8.07
N PHE A 33 2.41 0.16 6.90
CA PHE A 33 3.07 0.68 5.71
C PHE A 33 2.41 1.98 5.26
N GLY A 34 3.12 2.75 4.46
CA GLY A 34 2.60 3.93 3.80
C GLY A 34 2.34 3.63 2.33
N ILE A 35 1.26 4.19 1.82
CA ILE A 35 1.00 4.33 0.40
C ILE A 35 0.73 5.79 0.08
N SER A 36 1.36 6.32 -0.96
CA SER A 36 1.14 7.72 -1.34
C SER A 36 -0.29 7.94 -1.82
N VAL A 37 -0.83 9.13 -1.58
CA VAL A 37 -2.14 9.51 -2.14
C VAL A 37 -2.12 9.41 -3.67
N THR A 38 -0.99 9.73 -4.31
CA THR A 38 -0.82 9.59 -5.76
C THR A 38 -0.99 8.14 -6.25
N GLU A 39 -0.43 7.16 -5.54
CA GLU A 39 -0.61 5.74 -5.86
C GLU A 39 -2.07 5.32 -5.71
N VAL A 40 -2.75 5.78 -4.64
CA VAL A 40 -4.17 5.49 -4.43
C VAL A 40 -5.03 6.06 -5.56
N MET A 41 -4.82 7.32 -5.93
CA MET A 41 -5.52 7.95 -7.05
C MET A 41 -5.28 7.24 -8.39
N ALA A 42 -4.06 6.75 -8.62
CA ALA A 42 -3.75 5.96 -9.83
C ALA A 42 -4.48 4.62 -9.84
N CYS A 43 -4.63 3.98 -8.68
CA CYS A 43 -5.41 2.75 -8.55
C CYS A 43 -6.90 3.01 -8.81
N GLU A 44 -7.48 4.04 -8.19
CA GLU A 44 -8.88 4.44 -8.43
C GLU A 44 -9.13 4.75 -9.91
N SER A 45 -8.22 5.53 -10.54
CA SER A 45 -8.31 5.86 -11.97
C SER A 45 -8.20 4.65 -12.88
N ALA A 46 -7.51 3.59 -12.43
CA ALA A 46 -7.34 2.36 -13.17
C ALA A 46 -8.46 1.33 -12.91
N GLY A 47 -9.44 1.65 -12.05
CA GLY A 47 -10.51 0.73 -11.66
C GLY A 47 -10.01 -0.44 -10.81
N ILE A 48 -9.00 -0.20 -9.99
CA ILE A 48 -8.43 -1.19 -9.08
C ILE A 48 -9.12 -1.10 -7.73
N ASP A 49 -9.59 -2.23 -7.20
CA ASP A 49 -10.32 -2.24 -5.93
C ASP A 49 -9.46 -2.59 -4.71
N ASN A 50 -8.27 -3.17 -4.94
CA ASN A 50 -7.44 -3.70 -3.87
C ASN A 50 -5.98 -3.27 -3.99
N ILE A 51 -5.38 -2.95 -2.86
CA ILE A 51 -3.93 -2.84 -2.70
C ILE A 51 -3.44 -4.06 -1.95
N VAL A 52 -2.38 -4.69 -2.45
CA VAL A 52 -1.65 -5.72 -1.71
C VAL A 52 -0.19 -5.32 -1.53
N ILE A 53 0.22 -5.32 -0.27
CA ILE A 53 1.59 -5.08 0.16
C ILE A 53 2.30 -6.42 0.27
N MET A 54 3.27 -6.65 -0.62
CA MET A 54 4.24 -7.73 -0.44
C MET A 54 5.36 -7.23 0.47
N TYR A 55 5.32 -7.64 1.73
CA TYR A 55 6.34 -7.34 2.72
C TYR A 55 7.40 -8.44 2.77
N ILE A 56 8.61 -8.11 2.33
CA ILE A 56 9.79 -8.98 2.40
C ILE A 56 10.47 -8.73 3.75
N GLY A 57 10.07 -9.49 4.77
CA GLY A 57 10.63 -9.43 6.12
C GLY A 57 11.90 -10.27 6.28
N THR A 58 12.51 -10.20 7.46
CA THR A 58 13.71 -11.00 7.79
C THR A 58 13.42 -12.49 7.91
N LEU A 59 12.21 -12.85 8.32
CA LEU A 59 11.77 -14.23 8.55
C LEU A 59 11.00 -14.83 7.36
N GLY A 60 10.76 -14.05 6.30
CA GLY A 60 10.01 -14.50 5.13
C GLY A 60 9.22 -13.38 4.45
N THR A 61 8.46 -13.77 3.43
CA THR A 61 7.58 -12.88 2.66
C THR A 61 6.14 -13.00 3.16
N TYR A 62 5.49 -11.85 3.34
CA TYR A 62 4.12 -11.75 3.81
C TYR A 62 3.30 -10.88 2.86
N PHE A 63 2.05 -11.24 2.59
CA PHE A 63 1.15 -10.43 1.78
C PHE A 63 0.01 -9.89 2.63
N TYR A 64 -0.20 -8.58 2.55
CA TYR A 64 -1.29 -7.90 3.24
C TYR A 64 -2.16 -7.19 2.22
N LYS A 65 -3.46 -7.48 2.22
CA LYS A 65 -4.44 -6.94 1.29
C LYS A 65 -5.36 -5.96 2.00
N VAL A 66 -5.72 -4.87 1.31
CA VAL A 66 -6.71 -3.90 1.76
C VAL A 66 -7.53 -3.40 0.58
N ALA A 67 -8.83 -3.20 0.79
CA ALA A 67 -9.71 -2.60 -0.20
C ALA A 67 -9.50 -1.09 -0.24
N ILE A 68 -9.47 -0.50 -1.44
CA ILE A 68 -9.24 0.94 -1.62
C ILE A 68 -10.32 1.79 -0.94
N GLU A 69 -11.57 1.34 -0.99
CA GLU A 69 -12.69 2.06 -0.35
C GLU A 69 -12.47 2.31 1.15
N LYS A 70 -11.80 1.38 1.84
CA LYS A 70 -11.52 1.47 3.29
C LYS A 70 -10.48 2.54 3.61
N LEU A 71 -9.68 2.97 2.63
CA LEU A 71 -8.60 3.94 2.85
C LEU A 71 -9.09 5.34 3.21
N LYS A 72 -10.36 5.66 2.93
CA LYS A 72 -10.97 6.95 3.29
C LYS A 72 -10.98 7.19 4.80
N ASP A 73 -11.05 6.11 5.58
CA ASP A 73 -11.11 6.15 7.05
C ASP A 73 -9.72 6.06 7.69
N PHE A 74 -8.67 5.92 6.89
CA PHE A 74 -7.32 5.65 7.38
C PHE A 74 -6.60 6.95 7.70
N GLN A 75 -5.72 6.87 8.69
CA GLN A 75 -4.90 8.01 9.10
C GLN A 75 -3.95 8.40 7.96
N ARG A 76 -3.81 9.71 7.75
CA ARG A 76 -2.83 10.29 6.82
C ARG A 76 -1.60 10.81 7.54
N TYR A 77 -0.46 10.78 6.87
CA TYR A 77 0.83 11.21 7.39
C TYR A 77 1.67 11.84 6.28
N ASN A 78 2.28 12.98 6.55
CA ASN A 78 3.22 13.61 5.61
C ASN A 78 4.64 13.09 5.87
N PHE A 79 5.21 12.37 4.90
CA PHE A 79 6.57 11.87 4.94
C PHE A 79 7.42 12.62 3.90
N ASN A 80 8.26 13.55 4.37
CA ASN A 80 9.15 14.34 3.52
C ASN A 80 8.45 15.09 2.38
N GLY A 81 7.25 15.63 2.62
CA GLY A 81 6.46 16.36 1.62
C GLY A 81 5.51 15.48 0.82
N ASP A 82 5.56 14.15 0.97
CA ASP A 82 4.63 13.21 0.36
C ASP A 82 3.52 12.84 1.34
N GLU A 83 2.27 13.10 0.97
CA GLU A 83 1.10 12.71 1.75
C GLU A 83 0.85 11.21 1.56
N GLN A 84 0.91 10.45 2.65
CA GLN A 84 0.72 9.01 2.66
C GLN A 84 -0.47 8.61 3.52
N ILE A 85 -1.19 7.58 3.06
CA ILE A 85 -2.19 6.87 3.85
C ILE A 85 -1.51 5.73 4.59
N ILE A 86 -1.75 5.66 5.90
CA ILE A 86 -1.16 4.65 6.78
C ILE A 86 -1.99 3.37 6.75
N LEU A 87 -1.43 2.34 6.13
CA LEU A 87 -1.97 0.98 6.07
C LEU A 87 -1.48 0.18 7.28
N ARG A 88 -2.21 0.22 8.39
CA ARG A 88 -1.86 -0.55 9.60
C ARG A 88 -2.13 -2.04 9.37
N ILE A 89 -1.21 -2.92 9.79
CA ILE A 89 -1.36 -4.38 9.58
C ILE A 89 -2.68 -4.91 10.13
N LYS A 90 -3.12 -4.41 11.29
CA LYS A 90 -4.39 -4.82 11.91
C LYS A 90 -5.64 -4.51 11.08
N ASP A 91 -5.55 -3.55 10.16
CA ASP A 91 -6.65 -3.12 9.30
C ASP A 91 -6.56 -3.79 7.90
N MET A 92 -5.57 -4.67 7.69
CA MET A 92 -5.34 -5.40 6.45
C MET A 92 -5.59 -6.90 6.67
N GLU A 93 -6.00 -7.57 5.59
CA GLU A 93 -6.13 -9.02 5.55
C GLU A 93 -4.78 -9.64 5.19
N LYS A 94 -4.25 -10.54 6.02
CA LYS A 94 -3.09 -11.34 5.64
C LYS A 94 -3.53 -12.42 4.66
N THR A 95 -2.85 -12.55 3.53
CA THR A 95 -3.16 -13.54 2.49
C THR A 95 -1.90 -14.28 2.05
N ASP A 96 -2.08 -15.49 1.54
CA ASP A 96 -1.00 -16.28 0.90
C ASP A 96 -1.06 -16.16 -0.63
N LYS A 97 -2.07 -15.46 -1.16
CA LYS A 97 -2.29 -15.30 -2.59
C LYS A 97 -1.76 -13.95 -3.05
N ILE A 98 -0.85 -14.01 -4.02
CA ILE A 98 -0.61 -12.92 -4.96
C ILE A 98 -1.72 -13.09 -5.98
#